data_AF-A0A5S4EZ84-F1
#
_entry.id   AF-A0A5S4EZ84-F1
#
_cell.length_a   1.000
_cell.length_b   1.000
_cell.length_c   1.000
_cell.angle_alpha   90.00
_cell.angle_beta   90.00
_cell.angle_gamma   90.00
#
_symmetry.space_group_name_H-M   'P 1'
#
loop_
_entity.id
_entity.type
_entity.pdbx_description
1 polymer ?
#
loop_
_entity_poly.entity_id
_entity_poly.type
_entity_poly.pdbx_seq_one_letter_code
_entity_poly.pdbx_strand_id
1 'polypeptide(L)'
;MSIETLPLKANGHLLLPVGKDEVEVFKPLDDDVAPFVTGTWFRCAVCNGWPTFRITEDAVHVQDPCPYPDGFTTTITLQVPSGRLLVTDDLRPVYDYDDTRLASLNSALGKTQAVKAMAEIGAAFGSTRNCGLGLYPTGDGTYVIATPAYSEDEVHPTFPESACLADIVTDLWAYSMVDFESWQKRGGDPSTLDWCDTVVDVPAGTYKVTYHGAERSFEPESADDVIWAHIERIP
;
A
#
# COMPACT_ATOMS: atom_id res chain seq x y z
N MET A 1 -21.32 29.65 -18.46
CA MET A 1 -20.22 28.95 -17.81
C MET A 1 -19.36 28.45 -18.94
N SER A 2 -18.05 28.67 -18.91
CA SER A 2 -17.14 28.06 -19.88
C SER A 2 -16.35 26.95 -19.19
N ILE A 3 -16.07 25.91 -19.98
CA ILE A 3 -15.21 24.80 -19.58
C ILE A 3 -14.05 24.82 -20.57
N GLU A 4 -12.85 24.80 -20.03
CA GLU A 4 -11.62 24.77 -20.80
C GLU A 4 -10.76 23.61 -20.33
N THR A 5 -10.20 22.86 -21.27
CA THR A 5 -9.21 21.82 -20.97
C THR A 5 -7.83 22.45 -21.02
N LEU A 6 -7.12 22.43 -19.89
CA LEU A 6 -5.78 23.02 -19.78
C LEU A 6 -4.75 21.96 -19.34
N PRO A 7 -3.51 22.05 -19.84
CA PRO A 7 -2.41 21.24 -19.35
C PRO A 7 -2.19 21.39 -17.84
N LEU A 8 -1.92 20.28 -17.16
CA LEU A 8 -1.63 20.22 -15.73
C LEU A 8 -0.12 20.16 -15.49
N LYS A 9 0.40 21.10 -14.68
CA LYS A 9 1.76 21.09 -14.15
C LYS A 9 1.71 20.70 -12.67
N ALA A 10 1.78 19.40 -12.40
CA ALA A 10 1.52 18.81 -11.08
C ALA A 10 2.62 19.06 -10.02
N ASN A 11 3.77 19.64 -10.38
CA ASN A 11 4.86 19.99 -9.44
C ASN A 11 5.28 18.82 -8.50
N GLY A 12 5.50 17.64 -9.09
CA GLY A 12 5.90 16.43 -8.37
C GLY A 12 4.77 15.69 -7.65
N HIS A 13 3.56 16.25 -7.56
CA HIS A 13 2.41 15.54 -7.02
C HIS A 13 1.97 14.39 -7.94
N LEU A 14 1.42 13.34 -7.34
CA LEU A 14 0.71 12.27 -8.05
C LEU A 14 -0.78 12.50 -7.82
N LEU A 15 -1.45 13.12 -8.79
CA LEU A 15 -2.87 13.43 -8.70
C LEU A 15 -3.67 12.39 -9.48
N LEU A 16 -4.71 11.81 -8.87
CA LEU A 16 -5.48 10.73 -9.46
C LEU A 16 -6.62 11.25 -10.36
N PRO A 17 -7.02 10.52 -11.41
CA PRO A 17 -6.37 9.31 -11.92
C PRO A 17 -4.98 9.60 -12.48
N VAL A 18 -4.06 8.63 -12.34
CA VAL A 18 -2.66 8.74 -12.78
C VAL A 18 -2.59 9.02 -14.29
N GLY A 19 -1.58 9.76 -14.72
CA GLY A 19 -1.31 10.00 -16.15
C GLY A 19 -2.20 11.06 -16.80
N LYS A 20 -3.00 11.81 -16.02
CA LYS A 20 -3.70 12.97 -16.55
C LYS A 20 -2.77 14.17 -16.68
N ASP A 21 -2.42 14.47 -17.93
CA ASP A 21 -1.64 15.65 -18.31
C ASP A 21 -2.51 16.89 -18.54
N GLU A 22 -3.83 16.75 -18.49
CA GLU A 22 -4.82 17.81 -18.68
C GLU A 22 -5.95 17.73 -17.65
N VAL A 23 -6.51 18.89 -17.31
CA VAL A 23 -7.63 19.06 -16.37
C VAL A 23 -8.67 20.01 -16.94
N GLU A 24 -9.90 19.87 -16.48
CA GLU A 24 -10.98 20.79 -16.84
C GLU A 24 -10.99 21.95 -15.85
N VAL A 25 -11.05 23.17 -16.38
CA VAL A 25 -11.21 24.41 -15.62
C VAL A 25 -12.58 24.99 -15.88
N PHE A 26 -13.36 25.11 -14.82
CA PHE A 26 -14.68 25.71 -14.85
C PHE A 26 -14.55 27.19 -14.51
N LYS A 27 -14.87 28.04 -15.49
CA LYS A 27 -14.92 29.50 -15.34
C LYS A 27 -16.40 29.92 -15.20
N PRO A 28 -16.83 30.35 -14.00
CA PRO A 28 -18.18 30.88 -13.79
C PRO A 28 -18.45 32.09 -14.70
N LEU A 29 -19.73 32.38 -14.96
CA LEU A 29 -20.12 33.62 -15.67
C LEU A 29 -20.07 34.85 -14.76
N ASP A 30 -20.04 34.60 -13.47
CA ASP A 30 -20.00 35.61 -12.42
C ASP A 30 -18.55 35.79 -11.99
N ASP A 31 -18.02 37.00 -12.17
CA ASP A 31 -16.64 37.34 -11.86
C ASP A 31 -16.35 37.25 -10.34
N ASP A 32 -17.39 37.20 -9.49
CA ASP A 32 -17.27 37.04 -8.04
C ASP A 32 -17.02 35.57 -7.62
N VAL A 33 -17.12 34.61 -8.54
CA VAL A 33 -16.90 33.19 -8.26
C VAL A 33 -15.55 32.73 -8.83
N ALA A 34 -14.67 32.28 -7.94
CA ALA A 34 -13.36 31.77 -8.35
C ALA A 34 -13.50 30.53 -9.26
N PRO A 35 -12.66 30.40 -10.30
CA PRO A 35 -12.64 29.20 -11.12
C PRO A 35 -12.19 27.99 -10.30
N PHE A 36 -12.66 26.80 -10.66
CA PHE A 36 -12.27 25.56 -10.00
C PHE A 36 -11.83 24.49 -11.01
N VAL A 37 -10.96 23.60 -10.54
CA VAL A 37 -10.32 22.55 -11.34
C VAL A 37 -11.02 21.22 -11.04
N THR A 38 -11.36 20.47 -12.08
CA THR A 38 -11.89 19.11 -11.98
C THR A 38 -11.06 18.14 -12.83
N GLY A 39 -11.51 16.90 -12.94
CA GLY A 39 -10.81 15.86 -13.68
C GLY A 39 -9.65 15.25 -12.91
N THR A 40 -9.29 15.79 -11.75
CA THR A 40 -8.29 15.23 -10.84
C THR A 40 -8.77 15.22 -9.39
N TRP A 41 -8.22 14.33 -8.57
CA TRP A 41 -8.53 14.22 -7.15
C TRP A 41 -7.98 15.41 -6.38
N PHE A 42 -8.71 15.78 -5.32
CA PHE A 42 -8.38 16.93 -4.47
C PHE A 42 -7.20 16.70 -3.51
N ARG A 43 -6.54 15.52 -3.57
CA ARG A 43 -5.36 15.19 -2.76
C ARG A 43 -4.32 14.45 -3.57
N CYS A 44 -3.06 14.70 -3.23
CA CYS A 44 -1.93 13.93 -3.74
C CYS A 44 -1.92 12.51 -3.17
N ALA A 45 -1.85 11.51 -4.05
CA ALA A 45 -1.79 10.09 -3.68
C ALA A 45 -0.49 9.71 -2.95
N VAL A 46 0.54 10.55 -2.97
CA VAL A 46 1.78 10.31 -2.22
C VAL A 46 1.74 10.97 -0.85
N CYS A 47 1.69 12.31 -0.80
CA CYS A 47 1.82 13.06 0.46
C CYS A 47 0.50 13.31 1.20
N ASN A 48 -0.66 12.94 0.63
CA ASN A 48 -2.00 13.23 1.15
C ASN A 48 -2.36 14.74 1.24
N GLY A 49 -1.48 15.62 0.76
CA GLY A 49 -1.68 17.07 0.78
C GLY A 49 -2.74 17.53 -0.23
N TRP A 50 -3.40 18.64 0.10
CA TRP A 50 -4.33 19.33 -0.80
C TRP A 50 -3.52 20.27 -1.72
N PRO A 51 -3.46 20.03 -3.03
CA PRO A 51 -2.73 20.91 -3.94
C PRO A 51 -3.43 22.26 -4.06
N THR A 52 -2.65 23.34 -3.97
CA THR A 52 -3.11 24.69 -4.33
C THR A 52 -2.92 24.90 -5.82
N PHE A 53 -3.99 25.17 -6.54
CA PHE A 53 -3.95 25.39 -7.98
C PHE A 53 -3.85 26.88 -8.32
N ARG A 54 -2.98 27.21 -9.28
CA ARG A 54 -2.93 28.50 -9.96
C ARG A 54 -3.26 28.28 -11.43
N ILE A 55 -4.38 28.86 -11.87
CA ILE A 55 -4.84 28.81 -13.25
C ILE A 55 -4.20 29.99 -14.01
N THR A 56 -3.57 29.71 -15.14
CA THR A 56 -3.06 30.71 -16.11
C THR A 56 -3.84 30.61 -17.42
N GLU A 57 -3.47 31.40 -18.42
CA GLU A 57 -4.08 31.34 -19.75
C GLU A 57 -3.75 30.02 -20.49
N ASP A 58 -2.63 29.39 -20.16
CA ASP A 58 -2.05 28.27 -20.89
C ASP A 58 -1.97 26.95 -20.11
N ALA A 59 -2.15 26.98 -18.78
CA ALA A 59 -2.01 25.80 -17.93
C ALA A 59 -2.66 25.96 -16.55
N VAL A 60 -2.73 24.84 -15.83
CA VAL A 60 -2.99 24.78 -14.38
C VAL A 60 -1.73 24.34 -13.67
N HIS A 61 -1.24 25.16 -12.73
CA HIS A 61 -0.04 24.86 -11.94
C HIS A 61 -0.40 24.48 -10.51
N VAL A 62 0.18 23.39 -10.00
CA VAL A 62 0.21 23.14 -8.56
C VAL A 62 1.35 23.97 -7.97
N GLN A 63 1.02 24.86 -7.02
CA GLN A 63 1.96 25.88 -6.55
C GLN A 63 3.10 25.27 -5.72
N ASP A 64 2.76 24.49 -4.70
CA ASP A 64 3.74 23.91 -3.78
C ASP A 64 4.21 22.53 -4.26
N PRO A 65 5.51 22.23 -4.24
CA PRO A 65 6.00 20.93 -4.67
C PRO A 65 5.56 19.83 -3.71
N CYS A 66 5.38 18.61 -4.22
CA CYS A 66 5.21 17.45 -3.35
C CYS A 66 6.49 17.24 -2.53
N PRO A 67 6.41 17.10 -1.19
CA PRO A 67 7.59 16.85 -0.35
C PRO A 67 8.19 15.45 -0.57
N TYR A 68 7.44 14.55 -1.22
CA TYR A 68 7.83 13.16 -1.47
C TYR A 68 7.58 12.84 -2.94
N PRO A 69 8.34 13.43 -3.88
CA PRO A 69 8.10 13.18 -5.30
C PRO A 69 8.34 11.71 -5.66
N ASP A 70 9.25 11.01 -4.98
CA ASP A 70 9.66 9.64 -5.36
C ASP A 70 8.86 8.53 -4.65
N GLY A 71 7.91 8.87 -3.78
CA GLY A 71 7.18 7.89 -2.97
C GLY A 71 8.04 7.28 -1.87
N PHE A 72 7.73 6.03 -1.48
CA PHE A 72 8.39 5.35 -0.37
C PHE A 72 8.57 3.85 -0.61
N THR A 73 9.81 3.37 -0.48
CA THR A 73 10.09 1.96 -0.15
C THR A 73 10.29 1.86 1.35
N THR A 74 9.56 0.97 2.02
CA THR A 74 9.60 0.87 3.49
C THR A 74 10.16 -0.46 3.93
N THR A 75 11.28 -0.44 4.64
CA THR A 75 11.90 -1.65 5.20
C THR A 75 11.72 -1.69 6.71
N ILE A 76 11.28 -2.84 7.24
CA ILE A 76 11.16 -3.12 8.67
C ILE A 76 11.81 -4.45 9.02
N THR A 77 11.98 -4.70 10.31
CA THR A 77 12.51 -5.97 10.84
C THR A 77 11.41 -6.70 11.59
N LEU A 78 11.21 -7.98 11.27
CA LEU A 78 10.28 -8.86 11.95
C LEU A 78 11.04 -9.98 12.67
N GLN A 79 10.74 -10.21 13.94
CA GLN A 79 11.33 -11.26 14.75
C GLN A 79 10.41 -12.49 14.73
N VAL A 80 10.92 -13.65 14.34
CA VAL A 80 10.18 -14.93 14.28
C VAL A 80 10.98 -16.03 14.99
N PRO A 81 11.25 -15.91 16.31
CA PRO A 81 12.05 -16.88 17.05
C PRO A 81 11.39 -18.26 17.19
N SER A 82 10.06 -18.36 17.07
CA SER A 82 9.36 -19.65 17.17
C SER A 82 9.49 -20.51 15.92
N GLY A 83 9.89 -19.92 14.79
CA GLY A 83 9.81 -20.57 13.48
C GLY A 83 8.38 -20.75 12.97
N ARG A 84 7.41 -20.04 13.56
CA ARG A 84 6.00 -20.05 13.14
C ARG A 84 5.53 -18.63 12.90
N LEU A 85 5.19 -18.34 11.66
CA LEU A 85 4.70 -17.04 11.21
C LEU A 85 3.18 -17.10 11.07
N LEU A 86 2.46 -16.28 11.83
CA LEU A 86 1.06 -16.01 11.57
C LEU A 86 0.97 -14.98 10.45
N VAL A 87 0.21 -15.29 9.41
CA VAL A 87 -0.17 -14.41 8.31
C VAL A 87 -1.68 -14.25 8.35
N THR A 88 -2.16 -13.01 8.31
CA THR A 88 -3.58 -12.67 8.43
C THR A 88 -3.86 -11.32 7.77
N ASP A 89 -5.12 -10.98 7.57
CA ASP A 89 -5.56 -9.66 7.13
C ASP A 89 -5.64 -8.66 8.30
N ASP A 90 -5.93 -9.12 9.53
CA ASP A 90 -6.03 -8.26 10.72
C ASP A 90 -5.27 -8.76 11.95
N LEU A 91 -4.24 -8.00 12.34
CA LEU A 91 -3.65 -8.15 13.67
C LEU A 91 -4.12 -7.10 14.68
N ARG A 92 -4.91 -6.09 14.29
CA ARG A 92 -5.29 -4.95 15.16
C ARG A 92 -6.00 -5.35 16.46
N PRO A 93 -6.80 -6.44 16.53
CA PRO A 93 -7.35 -6.88 17.81
C PRO A 93 -6.30 -7.22 18.89
N VAL A 94 -5.07 -7.57 18.49
CA VAL A 94 -3.96 -7.95 19.39
C VAL A 94 -2.78 -6.97 19.31
N TYR A 95 -2.59 -6.34 18.15
CA TYR A 95 -1.53 -5.40 17.80
C TYR A 95 -2.16 -4.05 17.41
N ASP A 96 -2.66 -3.34 18.42
CA ASP A 96 -3.26 -2.02 18.24
C ASP A 96 -2.19 -0.92 18.11
N TYR A 97 -2.43 0.05 17.23
CA TYR A 97 -1.58 1.22 17.01
C TYR A 97 -2.44 2.47 16.83
N ASP A 98 -1.92 3.63 17.25
CA ASP A 98 -2.62 4.92 17.12
C ASP A 98 -2.61 5.39 15.66
N ASP A 99 -3.68 5.09 14.93
CA ASP A 99 -3.87 5.49 13.54
C ASP A 99 -4.33 6.96 13.40
N THR A 100 -4.75 7.61 14.48
CA THR A 100 -5.36 8.95 14.47
C THR A 100 -4.37 10.05 14.07
N ARG A 101 -3.07 9.74 14.13
CA ARG A 101 -1.96 10.66 13.81
C ARG A 101 -1.33 10.40 12.45
N LEU A 102 -1.80 9.40 11.72
CA LEU A 102 -1.25 9.04 10.43
C LEU A 102 -1.96 9.80 9.30
N ALA A 103 -1.26 9.99 8.19
CA ALA A 103 -1.91 10.36 6.96
C ALA A 103 -2.86 9.24 6.51
N SER A 104 -3.77 9.56 5.58
CA SER A 104 -4.73 8.59 5.06
C SER A 104 -4.03 7.35 4.52
N LEU A 105 -4.52 6.15 4.87
CA LEU A 105 -4.03 4.87 4.31
C LEU A 105 -4.21 4.78 2.78
N ASN A 106 -5.03 5.65 2.19
CA ASN A 106 -5.14 5.78 0.74
C ASN A 106 -3.96 6.53 0.10
N SER A 107 -3.05 7.09 0.91
CA SER A 107 -1.83 7.77 0.45
C SER A 107 -0.58 6.93 0.73
N ALA A 108 0.46 7.09 -0.08
CA ALA A 108 1.75 6.41 0.14
C ALA A 108 2.36 6.77 1.51
N LEU A 109 2.28 8.04 1.92
CA LEU A 109 2.75 8.48 3.23
C LEU A 109 2.02 7.76 4.37
N GLY A 110 0.69 7.69 4.31
CA GLY A 110 -0.11 7.03 5.35
C GLY A 110 0.18 5.53 5.43
N LYS A 111 0.34 4.87 4.28
CA LYS A 111 0.78 3.47 4.22
C LYS A 111 2.13 3.28 4.90
N THR A 112 3.15 4.04 4.52
CA THR A 112 4.49 3.97 5.12
C THR A 112 4.47 4.24 6.62
N GLN A 113 3.66 5.19 7.08
CA GLN A 113 3.51 5.48 8.51
C GLN A 113 2.87 4.30 9.26
N ALA A 114 1.83 3.68 8.70
CA ALA A 114 1.20 2.51 9.30
C ALA A 114 2.12 1.28 9.35
N VAL A 115 2.88 1.01 8.28
CA VAL A 115 3.92 -0.04 8.25
C VAL A 115 4.92 0.15 9.39
N LYS A 116 5.39 1.39 9.59
CA LYS A 116 6.33 1.70 10.68
C LYS A 116 5.69 1.57 12.06
N ALA A 117 4.47 2.05 12.26
CA ALA A 117 3.76 1.95 13.53
C ALA A 117 3.51 0.49 13.95
N MET A 118 3.11 -0.36 13.00
CA MET A 118 2.96 -1.80 13.24
C MET A 118 4.30 -2.49 13.57
N ALA A 119 5.37 -2.09 12.87
CA ALA A 119 6.71 -2.62 13.15
C ALA A 119 7.22 -2.25 14.54
N GLU A 120 6.91 -1.05 15.04
CA GLU A 120 7.25 -0.62 16.41
C GLU A 120 6.63 -1.51 17.49
N ILE A 121 5.46 -2.10 17.22
CA ILE A 121 4.79 -3.05 18.11
C ILE A 121 5.08 -4.51 17.78
N GLY A 122 6.00 -4.79 16.85
CA GLY A 122 6.50 -6.13 16.55
C GLY A 122 5.72 -6.90 15.50
N ALA A 123 4.93 -6.23 14.66
CA ALA A 123 4.20 -6.84 13.55
C ALA A 123 4.64 -6.25 12.20
N ALA A 124 4.69 -7.08 11.16
CA ALA A 124 4.75 -6.59 9.80
C ALA A 124 3.33 -6.27 9.31
N PHE A 125 3.19 -5.23 8.51
CA PHE A 125 1.92 -4.79 7.94
C PHE A 125 2.18 -4.24 6.53
N GLY A 126 1.19 -4.29 5.66
CA GLY A 126 1.20 -3.57 4.39
C GLY A 126 -0.18 -3.49 3.77
N SER A 127 -0.56 -2.33 3.24
CA SER A 127 -1.84 -2.18 2.54
C SER A 127 -1.78 -2.85 1.16
N THR A 128 -2.82 -3.60 0.82
CA THR A 128 -2.92 -4.46 -0.38
C THR A 128 -3.94 -3.95 -1.41
N ARG A 129 -4.53 -2.77 -1.16
CA ARG A 129 -5.68 -2.24 -1.91
C ARG A 129 -6.77 -3.33 -2.04
N ASN A 130 -7.48 -3.38 -3.16
CA ASN A 130 -8.56 -4.34 -3.40
C ASN A 130 -8.07 -5.59 -4.16
N CYS A 131 -6.88 -6.08 -3.82
CA CYS A 131 -6.26 -7.25 -4.44
C CYS A 131 -6.08 -8.34 -3.38
N GLY A 132 -6.59 -9.55 -3.63
CA GLY A 132 -6.27 -10.71 -2.78
C GLY A 132 -4.81 -11.07 -3.00
N LEU A 133 -4.03 -11.33 -1.95
CA LEU A 133 -2.60 -11.59 -2.05
C LEU A 133 -2.25 -12.97 -1.51
N GLY A 134 -1.08 -13.48 -1.88
CA GLY A 134 -0.53 -14.69 -1.29
C GLY A 134 0.87 -14.47 -0.73
N LEU A 135 1.23 -15.25 0.28
CA LEU A 135 2.62 -15.44 0.70
C LEU A 135 3.23 -16.61 -0.07
N TYR A 136 4.34 -16.37 -0.75
CA TYR A 136 5.02 -17.37 -1.59
C TYR A 136 6.49 -17.52 -1.20
N PRO A 137 7.04 -18.75 -1.15
CA PRO A 137 8.46 -18.98 -0.96
C PRO A 137 9.21 -18.72 -2.27
N THR A 138 10.36 -18.05 -2.18
CA THR A 138 11.24 -17.79 -3.34
C THR A 138 12.63 -18.42 -3.19
N GLY A 139 12.91 -19.04 -2.05
CA GLY A 139 14.20 -19.62 -1.71
C GLY A 139 14.27 -20.00 -0.23
N ASP A 140 15.45 -20.42 0.23
CA ASP A 140 15.65 -20.77 1.63
C ASP A 140 15.61 -19.51 2.52
N GLY A 141 14.55 -19.39 3.32
CA GLY A 141 14.32 -18.23 4.17
C GLY A 141 13.95 -16.95 3.41
N THR A 142 13.56 -17.04 2.14
CA THR A 142 13.09 -15.89 1.35
C THR A 142 11.68 -16.10 0.84
N TYR A 143 10.88 -15.06 0.91
CA TYR A 143 9.46 -15.06 0.56
C TYR A 143 9.05 -13.74 -0.09
N VAL A 144 7.89 -13.74 -0.73
CA VAL A 144 7.25 -12.52 -1.25
C VAL A 144 5.76 -12.51 -0.89
N ILE A 145 5.22 -11.31 -0.70
CA ILE A 145 3.78 -11.07 -0.78
C ILE A 145 3.49 -10.59 -2.20
N ALA A 146 2.66 -11.32 -2.94
CA ALA A 146 2.36 -11.03 -4.34
C ALA A 146 0.88 -11.24 -4.65
N THR A 147 0.39 -10.61 -5.72
CA THR A 147 -0.94 -10.90 -6.28
C THR A 147 -0.92 -12.29 -6.93
N PRO A 148 -1.88 -13.20 -6.65
CA PRO A 148 -2.00 -14.50 -7.30
C PRO A 148 -2.45 -14.33 -8.77
N ALA A 149 -2.25 -15.38 -9.57
CA ALA A 149 -2.91 -15.47 -10.88
C ALA A 149 -4.42 -15.71 -10.68
N TYR A 150 -5.29 -14.90 -11.30
CA TYR A 150 -6.75 -15.01 -11.16
C TYR A 150 -7.40 -15.83 -12.29
N SER A 151 -6.70 -16.09 -13.39
CA SER A 151 -7.20 -16.98 -14.46
C SER A 151 -6.10 -17.70 -15.25
N GLU A 152 -6.45 -18.83 -15.88
CA GLU A 152 -5.54 -19.59 -16.76
C GLU A 152 -5.18 -18.82 -18.06
N ASP A 153 -6.00 -17.82 -18.43
CA ASP A 153 -5.83 -16.99 -19.62
C ASP A 153 -5.02 -15.70 -19.33
N GLU A 154 -4.77 -15.38 -18.06
CA GLU A 154 -3.85 -14.31 -17.69
C GLU A 154 -2.42 -14.73 -18.05
N VAL A 155 -1.83 -14.04 -19.03
CA VAL A 155 -0.47 -14.27 -19.56
C VAL A 155 0.62 -13.83 -18.56
N HIS A 156 0.22 -13.62 -17.31
CA HIS A 156 0.96 -12.92 -16.29
C HIS A 156 1.35 -13.97 -15.24
N PRO A 157 2.62 -14.36 -15.21
CA PRO A 157 3.09 -15.35 -14.25
C PRO A 157 3.13 -14.66 -12.86
N THR A 158 3.44 -15.31 -11.73
CA THR A 158 4.44 -16.39 -11.62
C THR A 158 4.29 -17.42 -10.52
N PHE A 159 3.41 -17.28 -9.53
CA PHE A 159 3.34 -18.27 -8.45
C PHE A 159 2.12 -19.18 -8.59
N PRO A 160 2.31 -20.51 -8.73
CA PRO A 160 1.18 -21.42 -8.77
C PRO A 160 0.46 -21.40 -7.42
N GLU A 161 -0.87 -21.55 -7.44
CA GLU A 161 -1.69 -21.65 -6.22
C GLU A 161 -1.15 -22.71 -5.26
N SER A 162 -0.60 -23.82 -5.79
CA SER A 162 0.03 -24.89 -5.01
C SER A 162 1.29 -24.50 -4.24
N ALA A 163 1.91 -23.35 -4.55
CA ALA A 163 3.03 -22.78 -3.82
C ALA A 163 2.60 -21.71 -2.81
N CYS A 164 1.33 -21.33 -2.77
CA CYS A 164 0.80 -20.37 -1.81
C CYS A 164 0.85 -20.96 -0.39
N LEU A 165 1.56 -20.30 0.51
CA LEU A 165 1.67 -20.72 1.91
C LEU A 165 0.56 -20.14 2.78
N ALA A 166 0.03 -18.97 2.41
CA ALA A 166 -1.04 -18.27 3.09
C ALA A 166 -1.77 -17.37 2.10
N ASP A 167 -3.10 -17.44 2.08
CA ASP A 167 -3.96 -16.53 1.33
C ASP A 167 -4.32 -15.32 2.20
N ILE A 168 -4.36 -14.13 1.60
CA ILE A 168 -4.64 -12.85 2.24
C ILE A 168 -5.81 -12.22 1.50
N VAL A 169 -6.92 -12.08 2.22
CA VAL A 169 -8.19 -11.63 1.65
C VAL A 169 -8.27 -10.10 1.60
N THR A 170 -9.21 -9.59 0.81
CA THR A 170 -9.38 -8.15 0.59
C THR A 170 -10.26 -7.45 1.60
N ASP A 171 -10.82 -8.15 2.59
CA ASP A 171 -11.85 -7.57 3.48
C ASP A 171 -11.33 -6.35 4.26
N LEU A 172 -10.02 -6.30 4.54
CA LEU A 172 -9.38 -5.20 5.27
C LEU A 172 -8.31 -4.44 4.47
N TRP A 173 -8.15 -4.75 3.18
CA TRP A 173 -7.19 -4.11 2.26
C TRP A 173 -5.75 -4.05 2.81
N ALA A 174 -5.36 -5.05 3.58
CA ALA A 174 -4.04 -5.18 4.20
C ALA A 174 -3.62 -6.63 4.39
N TYR A 175 -2.31 -6.85 4.49
CA TYR A 175 -1.72 -8.04 5.10
C TYR A 175 -1.06 -7.65 6.42
N SER A 176 -1.00 -8.60 7.34
CA SER A 176 -0.30 -8.50 8.61
C SER A 176 0.44 -9.80 8.91
N MET A 177 1.65 -9.73 9.48
CA MET A 177 2.41 -10.91 9.86
C MET A 177 3.11 -10.74 11.21
N VAL A 178 3.16 -11.82 11.99
CA VAL A 178 3.86 -11.82 13.27
C VAL A 178 4.31 -13.22 13.69
N ASP A 179 5.30 -13.30 14.59
CA ASP A 179 5.61 -14.54 15.29
C ASP A 179 4.37 -15.06 16.05
N PHE A 180 4.02 -16.31 15.80
CA PHE A 180 2.81 -16.91 16.34
C PHE A 180 2.82 -16.95 17.88
N GLU A 181 3.95 -17.27 18.50
CA GLU A 181 4.04 -17.26 19.96
C GLU A 181 3.98 -15.83 20.53
N SER A 182 4.55 -14.84 19.85
CA SER A 182 4.41 -13.42 20.25
C SER A 182 2.95 -12.99 20.26
N TRP A 183 2.19 -13.37 19.23
CA TRP A 183 0.74 -13.14 19.18
C TRP A 183 0.00 -13.82 20.33
N GLN A 184 0.27 -15.10 20.61
CA GLN A 184 -0.32 -15.79 21.76
C GLN A 184 0.01 -15.13 23.10
N LYS A 185 1.27 -14.69 23.29
CA LYS A 185 1.72 -13.98 24.51
C LYS A 185 1.00 -12.65 24.74
N ARG A 186 0.45 -12.05 23.68
CA ARG A 186 -0.35 -10.82 23.73
C ARG A 186 -1.85 -11.07 23.87
N GLY A 187 -2.26 -12.32 24.08
CA GLY A 187 -3.66 -12.70 24.28
C GLY A 187 -4.34 -13.24 23.02
N GLY A 188 -3.60 -13.47 21.93
CA GLY A 188 -4.10 -14.22 20.78
C GLY A 188 -4.52 -15.64 21.17
N ASP A 189 -5.69 -16.07 20.68
CA ASP A 189 -6.26 -17.39 20.94
C ASP A 189 -6.32 -18.21 19.64
N PRO A 190 -5.53 -19.30 19.50
CA PRO A 190 -5.54 -20.13 18.30
C PRO A 190 -6.92 -20.69 17.93
N SER A 191 -7.85 -20.79 18.88
CA SER A 191 -9.21 -21.26 18.61
C SER A 191 -10.12 -20.22 17.94
N THR A 192 -9.67 -18.96 17.87
CA THR A 192 -10.37 -17.86 17.18
C THR A 192 -9.81 -17.56 15.80
N LEU A 193 -8.79 -18.29 15.34
CA LEU A 193 -8.30 -18.16 13.97
C LEU A 193 -9.39 -18.61 12.99
N ASP A 194 -9.62 -17.82 11.97
CA ASP A 194 -10.61 -18.08 10.93
C ASP A 194 -9.93 -18.43 9.59
N TRP A 195 -10.72 -18.58 8.53
CA TRP A 195 -10.26 -18.98 7.20
C TRP A 195 -9.26 -18.02 6.54
N CYS A 196 -9.16 -16.76 7.01
CA CYS A 196 -8.16 -15.78 6.57
C CYS A 196 -6.85 -15.81 7.37
N ASP A 197 -6.75 -16.66 8.39
CA ASP A 197 -5.58 -16.79 9.24
C ASP A 197 -4.79 -18.05 8.90
N THR A 198 -3.51 -17.90 8.56
CA THR A 198 -2.64 -19.04 8.29
C THR A 198 -1.37 -18.99 9.13
N VAL A 199 -1.07 -20.11 9.79
CA VAL A 199 0.22 -20.28 10.49
C VAL A 199 1.16 -21.09 9.61
N VAL A 200 2.25 -20.45 9.20
CA VAL A 200 3.25 -21.00 8.29
C VAL A 200 4.51 -21.35 9.08
N ASP A 201 5.03 -22.56 8.88
CA ASP A 201 6.34 -22.94 9.40
C ASP A 201 7.45 -22.29 8.56
N VAL A 202 8.36 -21.58 9.21
CA VAL A 202 9.48 -20.85 8.59
C VAL A 202 10.76 -21.05 9.41
N PRO A 203 11.96 -20.90 8.82
CA PRO A 203 13.20 -20.96 9.61
C PRO A 203 13.24 -19.87 10.71
N ALA A 204 13.33 -20.27 11.97
CA ALA A 204 13.37 -19.32 13.08
C ALA A 204 14.48 -18.26 12.90
N GLY A 205 14.17 -16.99 13.14
CA GLY A 205 15.18 -15.93 13.02
C GLY A 205 14.60 -14.53 12.86
N THR A 206 15.45 -13.63 12.39
CA THR A 206 15.08 -12.25 12.06
C THR A 206 14.85 -12.12 10.56
N TYR A 207 13.80 -11.42 10.17
CA TYR A 207 13.45 -11.16 8.79
C TYR A 207 13.47 -9.67 8.49
N LYS A 208 14.01 -9.31 7.33
CA LYS A 208 13.87 -7.99 6.73
C LYS A 208 12.67 -8.02 5.80
N VAL A 209 11.68 -7.17 6.05
CA VAL A 209 10.48 -7.04 5.22
C VAL A 209 10.55 -5.70 4.50
N THR A 210 10.55 -5.72 3.18
CA THR A 210 10.58 -4.52 2.32
C THR A 210 9.25 -4.40 1.60
N TYR A 211 8.47 -3.38 1.94
CA TYR A 211 7.17 -3.08 1.36
C TYR A 211 7.29 -2.06 0.21
N HIS A 212 6.69 -2.39 -0.93
CA HIS A 212 6.75 -1.64 -2.19
C HIS A 212 5.45 -0.90 -2.53
N GLY A 213 4.33 -1.22 -1.88
CA GLY A 213 3.01 -0.66 -2.23
C GLY A 213 2.81 0.85 -1.99
N ALA A 214 3.86 1.54 -1.55
CA ALA A 214 3.94 3.00 -1.38
C ALA A 214 4.97 3.66 -2.33
N GLU A 215 5.62 2.91 -3.21
CA GLU A 215 6.50 3.46 -4.24
C GLU A 215 5.70 4.24 -5.29
N ARG A 216 6.29 5.30 -5.85
CA ARG A 216 5.57 6.16 -6.81
C ARG A 216 5.14 5.40 -8.07
N SER A 217 6.00 4.51 -8.56
CA SER A 217 5.80 3.70 -9.76
C SER A 217 5.10 2.37 -9.48
N PHE A 218 4.58 2.16 -8.26
CA PHE A 218 3.89 0.93 -7.94
C PHE A 218 2.54 0.88 -8.64
N GLU A 219 2.42 -0.04 -9.61
CA GLU A 219 1.21 -0.26 -10.39
C GLU A 219 0.53 -1.56 -9.93
N PRO A 220 -0.47 -1.49 -9.03
CA PRO A 220 -1.13 -2.68 -8.47
C PRO A 220 -1.95 -3.46 -9.50
N GLU A 221 -2.25 -2.83 -10.63
CA GLU A 221 -3.00 -3.37 -11.77
C GLU A 221 -2.07 -3.61 -12.97
N SER A 222 -0.75 -3.63 -12.75
CA SER A 222 0.21 -3.97 -13.80
C SER A 222 -0.12 -5.35 -14.36
N ALA A 223 0.17 -5.51 -15.65
CA ALA A 223 0.17 -6.80 -16.31
C ALA A 223 1.29 -7.71 -15.72
N ASP A 224 2.41 -7.16 -15.24
CA ASP A 224 3.47 -8.00 -14.66
C ASP A 224 3.17 -8.41 -13.21
N ASP A 225 3.95 -9.37 -12.68
CA ASP A 225 3.96 -9.74 -11.27
C ASP A 225 3.98 -8.52 -10.35
N VAL A 226 2.93 -8.37 -9.56
CA VAL A 226 2.84 -7.30 -8.57
C VAL A 226 3.35 -7.83 -7.23
N ILE A 227 4.65 -7.61 -6.97
CA ILE A 227 5.27 -7.92 -5.68
C ILE A 227 5.05 -6.75 -4.72
N TRP A 228 4.21 -6.97 -3.71
CA TRP A 228 3.90 -5.99 -2.68
C TRP A 228 4.97 -5.91 -1.61
N ALA A 229 5.60 -7.04 -1.28
CA ALA A 229 6.70 -7.07 -0.33
C ALA A 229 7.69 -8.20 -0.60
N HIS A 230 8.97 -7.92 -0.32
CA HIS A 230 10.01 -8.93 -0.19
C HIS A 230 10.30 -9.22 1.27
N ILE A 231 10.49 -10.49 1.60
CA ILE A 231 10.76 -10.96 2.97
C ILE A 231 12.01 -11.85 2.89
N GLU A 232 13.06 -11.48 3.61
CA GLU A 232 14.31 -12.25 3.62
C GLU A 232 14.81 -12.45 5.06
N ARG A 233 15.18 -13.68 5.40
CA ARG A 233 15.86 -13.96 6.67
C ARG A 233 17.25 -13.35 6.63
N ILE A 234 17.59 -12.58 7.66
CA ILE A 234 18.91 -11.96 7.80
C ILE A 234 19.76 -12.69 8.85
N PRO A 235 21.11 -12.70 8.71
CA PRO A 235 22.02 -13.36 9.63
C PRO A 235 21.97 -12.86 11.07
#